data_AF-A0ABD5ZM42-F1
#
_entry.id   AF-A0ABD5ZM42-F1
#
_cell.length_a   1.000
_cell.length_b   1.000
_cell.length_c   1.000
_cell.angle_alpha   90.00
_cell.angle_beta   90.00
_cell.angle_gamma   90.00
#
_symmetry.space_group_name_H-M   'P 1'
#
loop_
_entity.id
_entity.type
_entity.pdbx_description
1 polymer ?
#
loop_
_entity_poly.entity_id
_entity_poly.type
_entity_poly.pdbx_seq_one_letter_code
_entity_poly.pdbx_strand_id
1 'polypeptide(L)'
;MRERTIAVVAVALAVLLAGVGAAAALGGTNSVQTPTAAAGDGSTVSVGASGSAEAAPDRAVVRIAVVATGDTADEARERLAENVSGMRDALRDAGVEDAQVRTTNYDLSENYQARENPDAPGYRAYHGFQVTLDDIDTVGTVIDAAVDGGATRVENVRFTLSDERARELRNEALNDAMTNARAQAETLADAGDLTLGGVHSVATSQGYYGGPVAYETADAGGARTSVESGPVSVQVQVQVTYNATQA
;
A
#
# COMPACT_ATOMS: atom_id res chain seq x y z
N MET A 1 -48.74 28.65 -52.24
CA MET A 1 -49.65 28.08 -51.23
C MET A 1 -49.02 28.38 -49.87
N ARG A 2 -49.42 29.46 -49.18
CA ARG A 2 -50.38 29.45 -48.04
C ARG A 2 -50.03 28.36 -47.00
N GLU A 3 -49.85 28.61 -45.71
CA GLU A 3 -49.84 29.81 -44.86
C GLU A 3 -49.54 29.34 -43.41
N ARG A 4 -49.17 30.27 -42.51
CA ARG A 4 -49.37 30.30 -41.03
C ARG A 4 -48.24 29.76 -40.11
N THR A 5 -47.42 30.63 -39.49
CA THR A 5 -47.55 31.39 -38.19
C THR A 5 -47.25 30.53 -36.95
N ILE A 6 -46.55 30.88 -35.86
CA ILE A 6 -46.00 32.07 -35.13
C ILE A 6 -45.00 31.47 -34.09
N ALA A 7 -43.83 32.03 -33.70
CA ALA A 7 -43.68 33.03 -32.61
C ALA A 7 -42.21 33.50 -32.47
N VAL A 8 -41.94 34.81 -32.60
CA VAL A 8 -41.58 35.79 -31.52
C VAL A 8 -40.16 35.60 -30.97
N VAL A 9 -39.12 36.24 -31.52
CA VAL A 9 -38.73 37.69 -31.56
C VAL A 9 -37.76 38.05 -30.42
N ALA A 10 -36.50 38.20 -30.82
CA ALA A 10 -35.51 39.09 -30.24
C ALA A 10 -35.43 40.32 -31.15
N VAL A 11 -35.54 41.55 -30.64
CA VAL A 11 -35.11 42.75 -31.37
C VAL A 11 -34.59 43.80 -30.39
N ALA A 12 -33.47 44.40 -30.81
CA ALA A 12 -32.67 45.43 -30.21
C ALA A 12 -33.16 46.87 -30.51
N LEU A 13 -32.44 47.83 -29.90
CA LEU A 13 -32.17 49.21 -30.35
C LEU A 13 -33.30 50.25 -30.30
N ALA A 14 -33.07 51.35 -29.58
CA ALA A 14 -32.91 52.68 -30.19
C ALA A 14 -32.54 53.79 -29.18
N VAL A 15 -31.68 54.67 -29.67
CA VAL A 15 -31.11 55.92 -29.13
C VAL A 15 -32.18 56.99 -28.85
N LEU A 16 -31.98 57.86 -27.85
CA LEU A 16 -32.29 59.30 -27.93
C LEU A 16 -31.67 60.12 -26.77
N LEU A 17 -31.07 61.23 -27.16
CA LEU A 17 -30.43 62.29 -26.36
C LEU A 17 -31.44 63.23 -25.70
N ALA A 18 -30.95 63.94 -24.67
CA ALA A 18 -31.41 65.22 -24.09
C ALA A 18 -32.24 65.15 -22.79
N GLY A 19 -31.69 65.74 -21.72
CA GLY A 19 -32.42 66.00 -20.48
C GLY A 19 -31.53 66.42 -19.31
N VAL A 20 -31.42 67.72 -19.09
CA VAL A 20 -30.73 68.45 -18.01
C VAL A 20 -31.19 68.02 -16.60
N GLY A 21 -30.29 68.02 -15.61
CA GLY A 21 -30.70 68.04 -14.19
C GLY A 21 -29.60 67.74 -13.18
N ALA A 22 -29.16 68.78 -12.46
CA ALA A 22 -28.21 68.72 -11.36
C ALA A 22 -28.75 68.02 -10.10
N ALA A 23 -27.80 67.52 -9.28
CA ALA A 23 -27.70 67.75 -7.83
C ALA A 23 -27.58 66.51 -6.92
N ALA A 24 -26.61 66.65 -6.00
CA ALA A 24 -26.59 66.21 -4.61
C ALA A 24 -26.09 64.78 -4.28
N ALA A 25 -24.89 64.80 -3.72
CA ALA A 25 -24.21 63.80 -2.91
C ALA A 25 -25.08 63.03 -1.91
N LEU A 26 -24.90 61.71 -1.90
CA LEU A 26 -24.86 60.89 -0.69
C LEU A 26 -23.64 59.99 -0.81
N GLY A 27 -22.58 60.36 -0.09
CA GLY A 27 -21.34 59.59 -0.01
C GLY A 27 -21.56 58.32 0.82
N GLY A 28 -21.57 57.18 0.14
CA GLY A 28 -21.36 55.87 0.74
C GLY A 28 -19.90 55.45 0.50
N THR A 29 -19.02 55.71 1.47
CA THR A 29 -17.68 55.10 1.46
C THR A 29 -17.84 53.62 1.77
N ASN A 30 -17.82 52.78 0.74
CA ASN A 30 -17.61 51.35 0.92
C ASN A 30 -16.17 51.15 1.38
N SER A 31 -15.97 51.01 2.69
CA SER A 31 -14.72 50.55 3.27
C SER A 31 -14.46 49.14 2.72
N VAL A 32 -13.58 49.04 1.74
CA VAL A 32 -13.01 47.76 1.31
C VAL A 32 -12.24 47.23 2.51
N GLN A 33 -12.85 46.30 3.25
CA GLN A 33 -12.17 45.53 4.27
C GLN A 33 -11.13 44.68 3.55
N THR A 34 -9.87 45.14 3.59
CA THR A 34 -8.73 44.31 3.26
C THR A 34 -8.78 43.10 4.20
N PRO A 35 -8.76 41.85 3.70
CA PRO A 35 -8.63 40.70 4.57
C PRO A 35 -7.34 40.90 5.36
N THR A 36 -7.46 41.13 6.66
CA THR A 36 -6.33 41.01 7.57
C THR A 36 -5.95 39.55 7.51
N ALA A 37 -4.94 39.24 6.70
CA ALA A 37 -4.16 38.04 6.92
C ALA A 37 -3.69 38.15 8.37
N ALA A 38 -4.21 37.27 9.22
CA ALA A 38 -3.68 37.08 10.55
C ALA A 38 -2.22 36.62 10.36
N ALA A 39 -1.31 37.59 10.32
CA ALA A 39 0.11 37.35 10.48
C ALA A 39 0.26 36.80 11.90
N GLY A 40 0.38 35.48 12.02
CA GLY A 40 0.98 34.91 13.22
C GLY A 40 2.40 35.44 13.26
N ASP A 41 2.73 36.19 14.31
CA ASP A 41 4.00 36.87 14.53
C ASP A 41 5.18 35.90 14.78
N GLY A 42 5.50 35.05 13.79
CA GLY A 42 6.66 34.17 13.84
C GLY A 42 7.06 33.66 12.46
N SER A 43 8.35 33.80 12.13
CA SER A 43 8.93 33.09 10.99
C SER A 43 8.87 31.59 11.24
N THR A 44 8.72 30.78 10.19
CA THR A 44 8.74 29.32 10.32
C THR A 44 9.61 28.69 9.25
N VAL A 45 10.20 27.53 9.57
CA VAL A 45 10.96 26.70 8.63
C VAL A 45 10.25 25.37 8.51
N SER A 46 9.82 25.00 7.31
CA SER A 46 9.11 23.75 7.05
C SER A 46 9.95 22.82 6.20
N VAL A 47 10.13 21.58 6.64
CA VAL A 47 10.96 20.56 6.00
C VAL A 47 10.24 19.22 5.93
N GLY A 48 10.45 18.51 4.83
CA GLY A 48 10.09 17.10 4.70
C GLY A 48 11.35 16.25 4.79
N ALA A 49 11.36 15.25 5.66
CA ALA A 49 12.48 14.32 5.79
C ALA A 49 11.99 12.88 5.90
N SER A 50 12.81 11.95 5.42
CA SER A 50 12.61 10.52 5.63
C SER A 50 13.59 10.00 6.66
N GLY A 51 13.23 8.88 7.26
CA GLY A 51 14.13 8.07 8.07
C GLY A 51 13.87 6.60 7.84
N SER A 52 14.88 5.79 8.11
CA SER A 52 14.83 4.35 7.87
C SER A 52 15.54 3.55 8.95
N ALA A 53 15.05 2.34 9.18
CA ALA A 53 15.71 1.35 10.04
C ALA A 53 15.62 -0.03 9.37
N GLU A 54 16.63 -0.86 9.57
CA GLU A 54 16.73 -2.18 8.95
C GLU A 54 17.08 -3.25 9.98
N ALA A 55 16.53 -4.44 9.80
CA ALA A 55 16.86 -5.60 10.62
C ALA A 55 16.75 -6.89 9.82
N ALA A 56 17.41 -7.94 10.30
CA ALA A 56 17.16 -9.29 9.82
C ALA A 56 15.69 -9.67 10.05
N PRO A 57 15.06 -10.40 9.10
CA PRO A 57 13.71 -10.90 9.30
C PRO A 57 13.66 -11.94 10.42
N ASP A 58 12.56 -11.97 11.15
CA ASP A 58 12.25 -12.95 12.20
C ASP A 58 10.97 -13.75 11.88
N ARG A 59 10.37 -13.53 10.71
CA ARG A 59 9.20 -14.25 10.22
C ARG A 59 9.28 -14.51 8.72
N ALA A 60 8.55 -15.53 8.30
CA ALA A 60 8.33 -15.80 6.88
C ALA A 60 6.84 -16.00 6.58
N VAL A 61 6.42 -15.62 5.39
CA VAL A 61 5.08 -15.83 4.86
C VAL A 61 5.22 -16.60 3.56
N VAL A 62 4.72 -17.82 3.56
CA VAL A 62 4.72 -18.71 2.39
C VAL A 62 3.30 -18.79 1.84
N ARG A 63 3.14 -18.55 0.54
CA ARG A 63 1.89 -18.79 -0.19
C ARG A 63 2.03 -20.08 -0.97
N ILE A 64 1.14 -21.01 -0.67
CA ILE A 64 1.06 -22.32 -1.33
C ILE A 64 -0.35 -22.53 -1.88
N ALA A 65 -0.48 -23.35 -2.91
CA ALA A 65 -1.77 -23.72 -3.45
C ALA A 65 -1.84 -25.19 -3.84
N VAL A 66 -3.00 -25.77 -3.56
CA VAL A 66 -3.39 -27.09 -4.05
C VAL A 66 -4.30 -26.89 -5.25
N VAL A 67 -3.97 -27.57 -6.34
CA VAL A 67 -4.74 -27.55 -7.58
C VAL A 67 -5.07 -28.98 -7.94
N ALA A 68 -6.34 -29.26 -8.18
CA ALA A 68 -6.80 -30.57 -8.65
C ALA A 68 -7.70 -30.39 -9.87
N THR A 69 -7.77 -31.42 -10.69
CA THR A 69 -8.59 -31.46 -11.90
C THR A 69 -9.44 -32.73 -11.91
N GLY A 70 -10.58 -32.67 -12.59
CA GLY A 70 -11.52 -33.78 -12.74
C GLY A 70 -12.41 -33.58 -13.95
N ASP A 71 -12.99 -34.67 -14.45
CA ASP A 71 -13.92 -34.64 -15.58
C ASP A 71 -15.23 -33.96 -15.15
N THR A 72 -15.57 -34.07 -13.87
CA THR A 72 -16.67 -33.36 -13.23
C THR A 72 -16.19 -32.39 -12.15
N ALA A 73 -17.04 -31.42 -11.82
CA ALA A 73 -16.79 -30.49 -10.72
C ALA A 73 -16.65 -31.22 -9.37
N ASP A 74 -17.44 -32.28 -9.13
CA ASP A 74 -17.40 -33.06 -7.90
C ASP A 74 -16.09 -33.83 -7.77
N GLU A 75 -15.65 -34.50 -8.83
CA GLU A 75 -14.36 -35.21 -8.85
C GLU A 75 -13.17 -34.27 -8.61
N ALA A 76 -13.19 -33.07 -9.21
CA ALA A 76 -12.15 -32.06 -8.99
C ALA A 76 -12.13 -31.58 -7.52
N ARG A 77 -13.31 -31.44 -6.89
CA ARG A 77 -13.43 -31.05 -5.48
C ARG A 77 -12.99 -32.14 -4.52
N GLU A 78 -13.35 -33.39 -4.78
CA GLU A 78 -12.97 -34.53 -3.93
C GLU A 78 -11.45 -34.70 -3.90
N ARG A 79 -10.81 -34.72 -5.08
CA ARG A 79 -9.35 -34.76 -5.19
C ARG A 79 -8.67 -33.56 -4.52
N LEU A 80 -9.24 -32.37 -4.67
CA LEU A 80 -8.73 -31.18 -4.00
C LEU A 80 -8.78 -31.36 -2.48
N ALA A 81 -9.90 -31.84 -1.95
CA ALA A 81 -10.07 -32.05 -0.51
C ALA A 81 -9.10 -33.10 0.05
N GLU A 82 -8.88 -34.20 -0.66
CA GLU A 82 -7.91 -35.23 -0.30
C GLU A 82 -6.48 -34.66 -0.24
N ASN A 83 -6.05 -33.95 -1.29
CA ASN A 83 -4.72 -33.33 -1.35
C ASN A 83 -4.55 -32.23 -0.29
N VAL A 84 -5.59 -31.43 -0.03
CA VAL A 84 -5.58 -30.43 1.04
C VAL A 84 -5.44 -31.09 2.41
N SER A 85 -6.13 -32.21 2.65
CA SER A 85 -5.99 -32.95 3.91
C SER A 85 -4.57 -33.45 4.09
N GLY A 86 -4.00 -34.13 3.08
CA GLY A 86 -2.62 -34.62 3.12
C GLY A 86 -1.61 -33.49 3.37
N MET A 87 -1.78 -32.35 2.70
CA MET A 87 -0.91 -31.19 2.88
C MET A 87 -1.02 -30.65 4.31
N ARG A 88 -2.24 -30.56 4.87
CA ARG A 88 -2.44 -30.09 6.25
C ARG A 88 -1.89 -31.04 7.30
N ASP A 89 -1.94 -32.36 7.05
CA ASP A 89 -1.32 -33.36 7.92
C ASP A 89 0.21 -33.22 7.88
N ALA A 90 0.81 -33.16 6.68
CA ALA A 90 2.26 -32.99 6.51
C ALA A 90 2.79 -31.69 7.13
N LEU A 91 2.05 -30.58 7.01
CA LEU A 91 2.39 -29.31 7.65
C LEU A 91 2.37 -29.42 9.19
N ARG A 92 1.38 -30.11 9.77
CA ARG A 92 1.32 -30.35 11.22
C ARG A 92 2.50 -31.21 11.70
N ASP A 93 2.85 -32.24 10.95
CA ASP A 93 4.00 -33.10 11.26
C ASP A 93 5.34 -32.35 11.15
N ALA A 94 5.42 -31.35 10.27
CA ALA A 94 6.54 -30.43 10.16
C ALA A 94 6.54 -29.32 11.24
N GLY A 95 5.58 -29.33 12.17
CA GLY A 95 5.50 -28.40 13.30
C GLY A 95 4.74 -27.11 13.02
N VAL A 96 3.99 -27.02 11.91
CA VAL A 96 3.14 -25.86 11.60
C VAL A 96 1.79 -26.00 12.29
N GLU A 97 1.44 -25.03 13.12
CA GLU A 97 0.15 -25.00 13.82
C GLU A 97 -0.98 -24.57 12.87
N ASP A 98 -2.20 -25.06 13.11
CA ASP A 98 -3.36 -24.66 12.30
C ASP A 98 -3.61 -23.14 12.34
N ALA A 99 -3.23 -22.45 13.41
CA ALA A 99 -3.35 -20.99 13.54
C ALA A 99 -2.42 -20.22 12.58
N GLN A 100 -1.32 -20.85 12.16
CA GLN A 100 -0.35 -20.30 11.21
C GLN A 100 -0.81 -20.44 9.76
N VAL A 101 -1.82 -21.28 9.48
CA VAL A 101 -2.34 -21.54 8.13
C VAL A 101 -3.67 -20.82 7.91
N ARG A 102 -3.73 -19.97 6.90
CA ARG A 102 -4.94 -19.22 6.52
C ARG A 102 -5.30 -19.44 5.07
N THR A 103 -6.56 -19.75 4.79
CA THR A 103 -7.07 -19.77 3.40
C THR A 103 -6.99 -18.36 2.82
N THR A 104 -6.40 -18.24 1.64
CA THR A 104 -6.30 -16.97 0.90
C THR A 104 -7.33 -16.89 -0.22
N ASN A 105 -7.58 -18.01 -0.89
CA ASN A 105 -8.48 -18.07 -2.03
C ASN A 105 -8.98 -19.52 -2.23
N TYR A 106 -10.18 -19.65 -2.81
CA TYR A 106 -10.76 -20.92 -3.22
C TYR A 106 -11.52 -20.68 -4.52
N ASP A 107 -11.24 -21.47 -5.54
CA ASP A 107 -11.87 -21.37 -6.86
C ASP A 107 -12.20 -22.75 -7.41
N LEU A 108 -13.32 -22.82 -8.14
CA LEU A 108 -13.71 -24.00 -8.91
C LEU A 108 -14.27 -23.48 -10.23
N SER A 109 -13.57 -23.80 -11.30
CA SER A 109 -13.89 -23.28 -12.63
C SER A 109 -13.81 -24.39 -13.68
N GLU A 110 -14.48 -24.17 -14.81
CA GLU A 110 -14.25 -24.97 -16.00
C GLU A 110 -12.77 -24.87 -16.38
N ASN A 111 -12.17 -25.99 -16.72
CA ASN A 111 -10.83 -26.02 -17.23
C ASN A 111 -10.86 -25.63 -18.71
N TYR A 112 -10.49 -24.38 -19.00
CA TYR A 112 -10.45 -23.87 -20.38
C TYR A 112 -9.55 -24.69 -21.32
N GLN A 113 -8.56 -25.43 -20.80
CA GLN A 113 -7.74 -26.36 -21.58
C GLN A 113 -8.57 -27.47 -22.24
N ALA A 114 -9.70 -27.86 -21.63
CA ALA A 114 -10.62 -28.85 -22.19
C ALA A 114 -11.32 -28.38 -23.48
N ARG A 115 -11.30 -27.07 -23.77
CA ARG A 115 -11.84 -26.51 -25.02
C ARG A 115 -10.90 -26.72 -26.21
N GLU A 116 -9.61 -26.84 -25.94
CA GLU A 116 -8.56 -27.00 -26.96
C GLU A 116 -8.06 -28.45 -27.03
N ASN A 117 -8.17 -29.19 -25.92
CA ASN A 117 -7.82 -30.60 -25.81
C ASN A 117 -9.00 -31.39 -25.19
N PRO A 118 -9.77 -32.17 -25.99
CA PRO A 118 -10.90 -32.95 -25.50
C PRO A 118 -10.55 -33.99 -24.43
N ASP A 119 -9.28 -34.39 -24.34
CA ASP A 119 -8.78 -35.34 -23.34
C ASP A 119 -8.37 -34.66 -22.02
N ALA A 120 -8.43 -33.32 -21.95
CA ALA A 120 -8.14 -32.60 -20.71
C ALA A 120 -9.37 -32.61 -19.77
N PRO A 121 -9.18 -32.76 -18.45
CA PRO A 121 -10.29 -32.79 -17.50
C PRO A 121 -11.11 -31.51 -17.58
N GLY A 122 -12.44 -31.61 -17.52
CA GLY A 122 -13.37 -30.50 -17.75
C GLY A 122 -13.39 -29.43 -16.65
N TYR A 123 -12.93 -29.75 -15.44
CA TYR A 123 -12.95 -28.84 -14.28
C TYR A 123 -11.60 -28.76 -13.58
N ARG A 124 -11.35 -27.60 -12.98
CA ARG A 124 -10.19 -27.32 -12.16
C ARG A 124 -10.62 -26.67 -10.84
N ALA A 125 -10.19 -27.26 -9.75
CA ALA A 125 -10.36 -26.74 -8.40
C ALA A 125 -9.02 -26.21 -7.88
N TYR A 126 -9.06 -25.09 -7.16
CA TYR A 126 -7.90 -24.40 -6.61
C TYR A 126 -8.20 -24.00 -5.16
N HIS A 127 -7.24 -24.23 -4.26
CA HIS A 127 -7.28 -23.73 -2.89
C HIS A 127 -5.92 -23.16 -2.52
N GLY A 128 -5.88 -21.86 -2.27
CA GLY A 128 -4.70 -21.13 -1.85
C GLY A 128 -4.64 -20.96 -0.34
N PHE A 129 -3.43 -21.06 0.22
CA PHE A 129 -3.14 -20.89 1.63
C PHE A 129 -1.97 -19.93 1.83
N GLN A 130 -2.01 -19.21 2.94
CA GLN A 130 -0.89 -18.46 3.48
C GLN A 130 -0.46 -19.14 4.77
N VAL A 131 0.81 -19.52 4.85
CA VAL A 131 1.45 -20.06 6.03
C VAL A 131 2.38 -18.99 6.59
N THR A 132 2.16 -18.58 7.83
CA THR A 132 3.02 -17.63 8.55
C THR A 132 3.91 -18.38 9.52
N LEU A 133 5.22 -18.30 9.34
CA LEU A 133 6.23 -18.97 10.16
C LEU A 133 6.94 -17.97 11.06
N ASP A 134 7.17 -18.39 12.31
CA ASP A 134 7.93 -17.65 13.33
C ASP A 134 9.42 -17.98 13.32
N ASP A 135 9.83 -19.02 12.59
CA ASP A 135 11.22 -19.42 12.40
C ASP A 135 11.53 -19.48 10.91
N ILE A 136 12.40 -18.58 10.45
CA ILE A 136 12.79 -18.46 9.04
C ILE A 136 13.63 -19.64 8.54
N ASP A 137 14.31 -20.36 9.43
CA ASP A 137 15.15 -21.50 9.07
C ASP A 137 14.29 -22.74 8.73
N THR A 138 13.04 -22.76 9.17
CA THR A 138 12.08 -23.84 8.88
C THR A 138 11.42 -23.74 7.51
N VAL A 139 11.56 -22.60 6.81
CA VAL A 139 10.85 -22.30 5.55
C VAL A 139 11.05 -23.40 4.51
N GLY A 140 12.30 -23.84 4.29
CA GLY A 140 12.61 -24.90 3.33
C GLY A 140 11.92 -26.22 3.67
N THR A 141 12.01 -26.63 4.93
CA THR A 141 11.36 -27.86 5.43
C THR A 141 9.84 -27.81 5.29
N VAL A 142 9.24 -26.65 5.56
CA VAL A 142 7.79 -26.45 5.43
C VAL A 142 7.34 -26.48 3.98
N ILE A 143 8.13 -25.93 3.06
CA ILE A 143 7.86 -26.00 1.61
C ILE A 143 7.91 -27.46 1.15
N ASP A 144 8.97 -28.18 1.50
CA ASP A 144 9.17 -29.58 1.11
C ASP A 144 8.01 -30.44 1.66
N ALA A 145 7.65 -30.28 2.94
CA ALA A 145 6.52 -30.98 3.55
C ALA A 145 5.17 -30.64 2.90
N ALA A 146 4.93 -29.38 2.54
CA ALA A 146 3.71 -29.00 1.84
C ALA A 146 3.60 -29.69 0.48
N VAL A 147 4.69 -29.69 -0.30
CA VAL A 147 4.73 -30.30 -1.63
C VAL A 147 4.57 -31.81 -1.55
N ASP A 148 5.32 -32.48 -0.66
CA ASP A 148 5.22 -33.92 -0.43
C ASP A 148 3.81 -34.33 0.07
N GLY A 149 3.14 -33.44 0.82
CA GLY A 149 1.77 -33.64 1.31
C GLY A 149 0.68 -33.36 0.28
N GLY A 150 0.99 -32.84 -0.90
CA GLY A 150 0.01 -32.61 -1.98
C GLY A 150 -0.17 -31.16 -2.42
N ALA A 151 0.62 -30.21 -1.90
CA ALA A 151 0.69 -28.88 -2.48
C ALA A 151 1.32 -28.95 -3.88
N THR A 152 0.61 -28.41 -4.86
CA THR A 152 1.03 -28.46 -6.26
C THR A 152 1.76 -27.21 -6.72
N ARG A 153 1.69 -26.12 -5.92
CA ARG A 153 2.29 -24.83 -6.24
C ARG A 153 2.80 -24.14 -4.98
N VAL A 154 4.01 -23.63 -5.05
CA VAL A 154 4.52 -22.58 -4.15
C VAL A 154 4.48 -21.28 -4.94
N GLU A 155 3.62 -20.35 -4.52
CA GLU A 155 3.36 -19.12 -5.26
C GLU A 155 4.31 -18.01 -4.87
N ASN A 156 4.61 -17.90 -3.57
CA ASN A 156 5.44 -16.83 -3.05
C ASN A 156 6.06 -17.20 -1.71
N VAL A 157 7.29 -16.77 -1.47
CA VAL A 157 7.94 -16.77 -0.15
C VAL A 157 8.34 -15.34 0.14
N ARG A 158 7.92 -14.81 1.29
CA ARG A 158 8.24 -13.47 1.73
C ARG A 158 8.75 -13.49 3.17
N PHE A 159 9.99 -13.05 3.36
CA PHE A 159 10.50 -12.76 4.69
C PHE A 159 9.95 -11.41 5.18
N THR A 160 9.63 -11.36 6.46
CA THR A 160 9.00 -10.21 7.10
C THR A 160 9.43 -10.11 8.56
N LEU A 161 8.99 -9.05 9.21
CA LEU A 161 9.17 -8.83 10.62
C LEU A 161 7.90 -9.21 11.38
N SER A 162 8.05 -9.62 12.63
CA SER A 162 7.01 -9.69 13.63
C SER A 162 6.42 -8.30 13.86
N ASP A 163 5.16 -8.25 14.27
CA ASP A 163 4.51 -6.97 14.54
C ASP A 163 5.24 -6.17 15.63
N GLU A 164 5.87 -6.85 16.59
CA GLU A 164 6.70 -6.22 17.62
C GLU A 164 7.96 -5.61 17.01
N ARG A 165 8.75 -6.41 16.28
CA ARG A 165 9.98 -5.94 15.63
C ARG A 165 9.72 -4.84 14.60
N ALA A 166 8.62 -4.94 13.86
CA ALA A 166 8.20 -3.89 12.92
C ALA A 166 7.85 -2.57 13.63
N ARG A 167 7.24 -2.62 14.82
CA ARG A 167 6.96 -1.42 15.64
C ARG A 167 8.24 -0.81 16.20
N GLU A 168 9.18 -1.63 16.63
CA GLU A 168 10.50 -1.16 17.09
C GLU A 168 11.23 -0.41 15.98
N LEU A 169 11.39 -1.02 14.80
CA LEU A 169 12.06 -0.40 13.66
C LEU A 169 11.34 0.86 13.19
N ARG A 170 10.00 0.90 13.28
CA ARG A 170 9.25 2.12 12.99
C ARG A 170 9.62 3.26 13.94
N ASN A 171 9.79 2.99 15.23
CA ASN A 171 10.20 4.01 16.19
C ASN A 171 11.63 4.50 15.90
N GLU A 172 12.53 3.58 15.55
CA GLU A 172 13.90 3.92 15.12
C GLU A 172 13.88 4.82 13.86
N ALA A 173 13.11 4.43 12.84
CA ALA A 173 12.95 5.20 11.62
C ALA A 173 12.34 6.59 11.86
N LEU A 174 11.40 6.73 12.82
CA LEU A 174 10.83 8.02 13.21
C LEU A 174 11.85 8.93 13.88
N ASN A 175 12.69 8.37 14.77
CA ASN A 175 13.77 9.12 15.41
C ASN A 175 14.82 9.58 14.39
N ASP A 176 15.17 8.71 13.44
CA ASP A 176 16.05 9.04 12.32
C ASP A 176 15.43 10.16 11.45
N ALA A 177 14.15 10.05 11.09
CA ALA A 177 13.45 11.05 10.28
C ALA A 177 13.39 12.42 10.96
N MET A 178 13.15 12.47 12.28
CA MET A 178 13.15 13.72 13.05
C MET A 178 14.55 14.32 13.15
N THR A 179 15.59 13.49 13.30
CA THR A 179 16.99 13.94 13.29
C THR A 179 17.35 14.56 11.94
N ASN A 180 16.98 13.89 10.85
CA ASN A 180 17.19 14.38 9.49
C ASN A 180 16.39 15.66 9.21
N ALA A 181 15.15 15.75 9.67
CA ALA A 181 14.34 16.96 9.57
C ALA A 181 15.00 18.13 10.28
N ARG A 182 15.49 17.92 11.50
CA ARG A 182 16.15 18.98 12.28
C ARG A 182 17.40 19.49 11.57
N ALA A 183 18.29 18.60 11.11
CA ALA A 183 19.50 18.97 10.40
C ALA A 183 19.22 19.79 9.13
N GLN A 184 18.19 19.40 8.36
CA GLN A 184 17.75 20.16 7.19
C GLN A 184 17.18 21.53 7.55
N ALA A 185 16.38 21.60 8.62
CA ALA A 185 15.80 22.86 9.07
C ALA A 185 16.86 23.84 9.60
N GLU A 186 17.88 23.33 10.32
CA GLU A 186 19.04 24.12 10.78
C GLU A 186 19.80 24.69 9.56
N THR A 187 20.08 23.86 8.56
CA THR A 187 20.75 24.29 7.32
C THR A 187 19.95 25.38 6.58
N LEU A 188 18.63 25.26 6.51
CA LEU A 188 17.77 26.25 5.86
C LEU A 188 17.63 27.54 6.66
N ALA A 189 17.60 27.43 8.00
CA ALA A 189 17.53 28.60 8.87
C ALA A 189 18.82 29.42 8.76
N ASP A 190 19.98 28.76 8.83
CA ASP A 190 21.29 29.41 8.70
C ASP A 190 21.45 30.11 7.34
N ALA A 191 21.02 29.46 6.25
CA ALA A 191 21.06 30.05 4.91
C ALA A 191 20.08 31.23 4.70
N GLY A 192 19.08 31.35 5.57
CA GLY A 192 18.07 32.41 5.55
C GLY A 192 18.27 33.50 6.60
N ASP A 193 19.41 33.54 7.28
CA ASP A 193 19.68 34.44 8.42
C ASP A 193 18.61 34.34 9.53
N LEU A 194 18.15 33.11 9.80
CA LEU A 194 17.19 32.78 10.84
C LEU A 194 17.83 31.91 11.92
N THR A 195 17.41 32.10 13.17
CA THR A 195 17.68 31.17 14.27
C THR A 195 16.53 30.16 14.38
N LEU A 196 16.85 28.86 14.32
CA LEU A 196 15.86 27.79 14.47
C LEU A 196 15.39 27.65 15.93
N GLY A 197 14.07 27.66 16.13
CA GLY A 197 13.41 27.47 17.41
C GLY A 197 12.86 26.05 17.62
N GLY A 198 11.95 25.92 18.58
CA GLY A 198 11.26 24.66 18.87
C GLY A 198 10.31 24.24 17.75
N VAL A 199 9.90 22.97 17.76
CA VAL A 199 8.92 22.41 16.83
C VAL A 199 7.57 23.13 16.97
N HIS A 200 7.05 23.61 15.84
CA HIS A 200 5.73 24.24 15.74
C HIS A 200 4.65 23.19 15.45
N SER A 201 4.89 22.31 14.47
CA SER A 201 3.98 21.21 14.12
C SER A 201 4.75 20.04 13.52
N VAL A 202 4.20 18.84 13.68
CA VAL A 202 4.70 17.61 13.08
C VAL A 202 3.52 16.87 12.45
N ALA A 203 3.70 16.45 11.21
CA ALA A 203 2.83 15.49 10.55
C ALA A 203 3.65 14.30 10.08
N THR A 204 3.07 13.11 10.18
CA THR A 204 3.68 11.87 9.69
C THR A 204 2.73 11.18 8.74
N SER A 205 3.25 10.65 7.63
CA SER A 205 2.51 9.70 6.81
C SER A 205 2.70 8.28 7.36
N GLN A 206 1.71 7.41 7.16
CA GLN A 206 1.90 5.99 7.50
C GLN A 206 3.00 5.41 6.61
N GLY A 207 4.08 4.91 7.24
CA GLY A 207 5.17 4.25 6.55
C GLY A 207 4.73 2.97 5.83
N TYR A 208 5.43 2.65 4.74
CA TYR A 208 5.22 1.44 3.94
C TYR A 208 6.24 0.36 4.35
N TYR A 209 5.77 -0.88 4.53
CA TYR A 209 6.63 -2.03 4.87
C TYR A 209 6.84 -2.91 3.63
N GLY A 210 8.05 -2.91 3.06
CA GLY A 210 8.36 -3.75 1.90
C GLY A 210 9.85 -3.82 1.61
N GLY A 211 10.49 -4.92 1.97
CA GLY A 211 11.86 -5.26 1.54
C GLY A 211 11.85 -6.11 0.26
N PRO A 212 12.88 -5.99 -0.60
CA PRO A 212 13.04 -6.83 -1.78
C PRO A 212 13.32 -8.29 -1.37
N VAL A 213 12.67 -9.22 -2.04
CA VAL A 213 12.94 -10.66 -1.95
C VAL A 213 13.76 -11.07 -3.17
N ALA A 214 14.90 -11.71 -2.93
CA ALA A 214 15.63 -12.43 -3.98
C ALA A 214 15.04 -13.85 -4.06
N TYR A 215 14.60 -14.24 -5.26
CA TYR A 215 14.22 -15.62 -5.54
C TYR A 215 15.40 -16.29 -6.23
N GLU A 216 15.97 -17.33 -5.63
CA GLU A 216 16.63 -18.38 -6.41
C GLU A 216 15.64 -19.53 -6.56
N THR A 217 15.24 -19.79 -7.80
CA THR A 217 14.36 -20.90 -8.13
C THR A 217 15.16 -22.20 -8.04
N ALA A 218 14.79 -23.09 -7.11
CA ALA A 218 15.38 -24.41 -7.03
C ALA A 218 14.92 -25.30 -8.19
N ASP A 219 15.89 -25.95 -8.85
CA ASP A 219 15.70 -26.93 -9.90
C ASP A 219 14.99 -28.18 -9.31
N ALA A 220 13.98 -28.69 -10.02
CA ALA A 220 13.16 -29.81 -9.58
C ALA A 220 13.95 -31.13 -9.67
N GLY A 221 14.79 -31.40 -8.67
CA GLY A 221 15.65 -32.56 -8.64
C GLY A 221 16.27 -32.83 -7.27
N GLY A 222 15.45 -33.19 -6.28
CA GLY A 222 15.91 -33.87 -5.05
C GLY A 222 16.89 -33.11 -4.16
N ALA A 223 17.02 -31.79 -4.31
CA ALA A 223 17.79 -30.91 -3.44
C ALA A 223 16.83 -30.14 -2.53
N ARG A 224 17.12 -30.10 -1.23
CA ARG A 224 16.33 -29.37 -0.23
C ARG A 224 16.13 -27.91 -0.65
N THR A 225 14.94 -27.38 -0.44
CA THR A 225 14.66 -25.97 -0.76
C THR A 225 15.50 -25.06 0.15
N SER A 226 16.41 -24.29 -0.43
CA SER A 226 17.19 -23.26 0.27
C SER A 226 16.67 -21.89 -0.13
N VAL A 227 16.34 -21.06 0.86
CA VAL A 227 15.81 -19.70 0.62
C VAL A 227 16.64 -18.71 1.42
N GLU A 228 17.28 -17.75 0.75
CA GLU A 228 18.05 -16.69 1.40
C GLU A 228 17.17 -15.48 1.72
N SER A 229 17.43 -14.84 2.87
CA SER A 229 16.71 -13.64 3.30
C SER A 229 17.65 -12.44 3.36
N GLY A 230 17.21 -11.32 2.76
CA GLY A 230 17.85 -10.01 2.92
C GLY A 230 17.23 -9.23 4.10
N PRO A 231 17.89 -8.15 4.57
CA PRO A 231 17.34 -7.32 5.63
C PRO A 231 16.01 -6.67 5.20
N VAL A 232 15.09 -6.55 6.17
CA VAL A 232 13.82 -5.86 5.98
C VAL A 232 13.98 -4.42 6.42
N SER A 233 13.69 -3.49 5.51
CA SER A 233 13.78 -2.04 5.73
C SER A 233 12.41 -1.46 6.05
N VAL A 234 12.35 -0.58 7.05
CA VAL A 234 11.18 0.21 7.43
C VAL A 234 11.50 1.67 7.18
N GLN A 235 10.71 2.33 6.33
CA GLN A 235 10.87 3.74 6.00
C GLN A 235 9.65 4.56 6.42
N VAL A 236 9.90 5.74 6.98
CA VAL A 236 8.87 6.70 7.37
C VAL A 236 9.22 8.08 6.81
N GLN A 237 8.18 8.89 6.60
CA GLN A 237 8.34 10.28 6.20
C GLN A 237 7.62 11.20 7.19
N VAL A 238 8.30 12.28 7.54
CA VAL A 238 7.81 13.32 8.44
C VAL A 238 7.85 14.66 7.72
N GLN A 239 6.82 15.47 7.98
CA GLN A 239 6.80 16.88 7.65
C GLN A 239 6.85 17.63 8.97
N VAL A 240 7.89 18.44 9.16
CA VAL A 240 8.10 19.19 10.39
C VAL A 240 8.16 20.67 10.07
N THR A 241 7.40 21.46 10.83
CA THR A 241 7.52 22.91 10.84
C THR A 241 8.13 23.33 12.17
N TYR A 242 9.20 24.11 12.11
CA TYR A 242 9.86 24.71 13.25
C TYR A 242 9.52 26.19 13.33
N ASN A 243 9.46 26.74 14.55
CA ASN A 243 9.47 28.18 14.74
C ASN A 243 10.86 28.72 14.39
N ALA A 244 10.95 29.95 13.93
CA ALA A 244 12.20 30.63 13.65
C ALA A 244 12.10 32.12 13.97
N THR A 245 13.23 32.74 14.28
CA THR A 245 13.36 34.19 14.49
C THR A 245 14.49 34.72 13.63
N GLN A 246 14.50 36.02 13.28
CA GLN A 246 15.69 36.59 12.64
C GLN A 246 16.90 36.49 13.58
N ALA A 247 18.06 36.19 13.01
CA ALA A 247 19.35 36.13 13.71
C ALA A 247 19.86 37.53 14.12
#